data_AF-A0A922ZUT8-F1
#
_entry.id   AF-A0A922ZUT8-F1
#
_cell.length_a   1.000
_cell.length_b   1.000
_cell.length_c   1.000
_cell.angle_alpha   90.00
_cell.angle_beta   90.00
_cell.angle_gamma   90.00
#
_symmetry.space_group_name_H-M   'P 1'
#
loop_
_entity.id
_entity.type
_entity.pdbx_description
1 polymer ?
#
loop_
_entity_poly.entity_id
_entity_poly.type
_entity_poly.pdbx_seq_one_letter_code
_entity_poly.pdbx_strand_id
1 'polypeptide(L)'
;MKTRITALFGIQYPIQCGGMLWLATPELAAAISNTGAMGNLTSGNYNTGDGLREAIDKTRELTEKPFIVNITTMPSIRLPVDLLREFFQICCEKKVTAIEVAGAPVDTFLGPGYIPMAKEAGVKILHKVGTVKHAIHAQKIGYDAVTVAGFEEGGFPHKDNVSTIVLVPKVVEEIDIPVLVAGGMADGKSLAAALALGADGIMMATRFLATKESNVHPNIYETLIKANEYDTSLNLQSLLSGFGLQVRALRNEIIRK
;
A
#
# COMPACT_ATOMS: atom_id res chain seq x y z
N MET A 1 1.16 10.67 19.25
CA MET A 1 2.41 11.06 18.53
C MET A 1 1.99 11.88 17.32
N LYS A 2 2.66 13.00 17.02
CA LYS A 2 2.37 13.83 15.84
C LYS A 2 3.54 13.76 14.86
N THR A 3 3.28 13.33 13.64
CA THR A 3 4.21 13.30 12.51
C THR A 3 3.56 13.97 11.29
N ARG A 4 4.31 14.19 10.21
CA ARG A 4 3.75 14.77 8.98
C ARG A 4 2.65 13.88 8.38
N ILE A 5 2.74 12.55 8.55
CA ILE A 5 1.71 11.59 8.11
C ILE A 5 0.42 11.71 8.93
N THR A 6 0.52 11.80 10.25
CA THR A 6 -0.68 12.00 11.09
C THR A 6 -1.40 13.30 10.75
N ALA A 7 -0.64 14.37 10.46
CA ALA A 7 -1.19 15.68 10.09
C ALA A 7 -1.79 15.66 8.68
N LEU A 8 -1.10 15.03 7.71
CA LEU A 8 -1.54 14.97 6.31
C LEU A 8 -2.89 14.27 6.15
N PHE A 9 -3.09 13.18 6.87
CA PHE A 9 -4.29 12.35 6.71
C PHE A 9 -5.31 12.43 7.86
N GLY A 10 -5.01 13.20 8.92
CA GLY A 10 -5.92 13.35 10.06
C GLY A 10 -6.09 12.07 10.90
N ILE A 11 -5.04 11.26 11.00
CA ILE A 11 -5.03 10.01 11.78
C ILE A 11 -4.28 10.16 13.11
N GLN A 12 -4.55 9.29 14.08
CA GLN A 12 -3.96 9.35 15.41
C GLN A 12 -2.56 8.71 15.48
N TYR A 13 -2.38 7.61 14.74
CA TYR A 13 -1.12 6.86 14.70
C TYR A 13 -0.57 6.88 13.27
N PRO A 14 0.74 7.10 13.06
CA PRO A 14 1.35 7.08 11.74
C PRO A 14 1.60 5.62 11.29
N ILE A 15 0.51 4.86 11.25
CA ILE A 15 0.47 3.46 10.90
C ILE A 15 -0.59 3.33 9.81
N GLN A 16 -0.18 2.79 8.66
CA GLN A 16 -1.05 2.54 7.53
C GLN A 16 -1.17 1.04 7.26
N CYS A 17 -2.37 0.58 6.93
CA CYS A 17 -2.58 -0.71 6.31
C CYS A 17 -2.26 -0.61 4.81
N GLY A 18 -1.34 -1.44 4.32
CA GLY A 18 -1.05 -1.50 2.90
C GLY A 18 -2.13 -2.21 2.08
N GLY A 19 -2.05 -2.05 0.76
CA GLY A 19 -2.82 -2.84 -0.20
C GLY A 19 -2.66 -4.35 0.00
N MET A 20 -3.76 -5.07 0.28
CA MET A 20 -3.79 -6.53 0.45
C MET A 20 -4.92 -7.11 -0.39
N LEU A 21 -4.55 -7.62 -1.57
CA LEU A 21 -5.50 -8.28 -2.47
C LEU A 21 -6.19 -9.44 -1.72
N TRP A 22 -7.49 -9.55 -1.92
CA TRP A 22 -8.45 -10.48 -1.29
C TRP A 22 -8.83 -10.21 0.17
N LEU A 23 -8.11 -9.34 0.89
CA LEU A 23 -8.23 -9.27 2.36
C LEU A 23 -8.57 -7.88 2.90
N ALA A 24 -8.10 -6.82 2.25
CA ALA A 24 -8.46 -5.44 2.60
C ALA A 24 -9.89 -5.08 2.16
N THR A 25 -10.88 -5.66 2.85
CA THR A 25 -12.33 -5.44 2.68
C THR A 25 -12.84 -4.28 3.54
N PRO A 26 -14.11 -3.84 3.40
CA PRO A 26 -14.69 -2.78 4.23
C PRO A 26 -14.56 -3.03 5.73
N GLU A 27 -14.75 -4.27 6.18
CA GLU A 27 -14.68 -4.64 7.61
C GLU A 27 -13.28 -4.45 8.17
N LEU A 28 -12.24 -4.93 7.47
CA LEU A 28 -10.86 -4.77 7.90
C LEU A 28 -10.42 -3.31 7.83
N ALA A 29 -10.77 -2.59 6.76
CA ALA A 29 -10.48 -1.18 6.61
C ALA A 29 -11.07 -0.37 7.78
N ALA A 30 -12.36 -0.55 8.05
CA ALA A 30 -13.05 0.15 9.12
C ALA A 30 -12.51 -0.22 10.51
N ALA A 31 -12.24 -1.51 10.77
CA ALA A 31 -11.65 -1.96 12.02
C ALA A 31 -10.31 -1.25 12.31
N ILE A 32 -9.43 -1.18 11.31
CA ILE A 32 -8.13 -0.51 11.43
C ILE A 32 -8.33 1.00 11.63
N SER A 33 -9.17 1.65 10.83
CA SER A 33 -9.47 3.07 10.95
C SER A 33 -10.04 3.44 12.32
N ASN A 34 -10.90 2.61 12.90
CA ASN A 34 -11.46 2.80 14.24
C ASN A 34 -10.40 2.74 15.36
N THR A 35 -9.23 2.12 15.12
CA THR A 35 -8.12 2.18 16.09
C THR A 35 -7.38 3.52 16.09
N GLY A 36 -7.59 4.36 15.07
CA GLY A 36 -6.85 5.60 14.83
C GLY A 36 -5.62 5.45 13.93
N ALA A 37 -5.35 4.24 13.43
CA ALA A 37 -4.47 4.00 12.29
C ALA A 37 -5.21 4.27 10.95
N MET A 38 -4.51 4.22 9.82
CA MET A 38 -5.12 4.36 8.50
C MET A 38 -5.52 2.99 7.93
N GLY A 39 -6.83 2.73 7.86
CA GLY A 39 -7.38 1.57 7.17
C GLY A 39 -7.27 1.71 5.65
N ASN A 40 -7.25 0.57 4.96
CA ASN A 40 -7.15 0.51 3.50
C ASN A 40 -8.21 -0.41 2.91
N LEU A 41 -8.86 0.05 1.85
CA LEU A 41 -9.73 -0.74 0.97
C LEU A 41 -8.96 -1.03 -0.33
N THR A 42 -8.74 -2.30 -0.66
CA THR A 42 -8.02 -2.65 -1.90
C THR A 42 -8.98 -2.74 -3.07
N SER A 43 -8.87 -1.81 -4.04
CA SER A 43 -9.75 -1.76 -5.21
C SER A 43 -9.67 -3.02 -6.07
N GLY A 44 -8.51 -3.67 -6.09
CA GLY A 44 -8.31 -4.94 -6.79
C GLY A 44 -9.22 -6.08 -6.31
N ASN A 45 -9.94 -5.95 -5.20
CA ASN A 45 -10.92 -6.95 -4.75
C ASN A 45 -12.22 -6.93 -5.56
N TYR A 46 -12.46 -5.87 -6.35
CA TYR A 46 -13.68 -5.66 -7.11
C TYR A 46 -13.41 -5.78 -8.61
N ASN A 47 -14.42 -6.20 -9.37
CA ASN A 47 -14.33 -6.37 -10.83
C ASN A 47 -15.18 -5.34 -11.60
N THR A 48 -15.88 -4.44 -10.91
CA THR A 48 -16.75 -3.39 -11.49
C THR A 48 -16.66 -2.12 -10.65
N GLY A 49 -16.86 -0.95 -11.28
CA GLY A 49 -16.94 0.33 -10.58
C GLY A 49 -17.99 0.34 -9.46
N ASP A 50 -19.18 -0.18 -9.73
CA ASP A 50 -20.26 -0.30 -8.74
C ASP A 50 -19.83 -1.11 -7.51
N GLY A 51 -19.09 -2.21 -7.70
CA GLY A 51 -18.58 -3.00 -6.59
C GLY A 51 -17.62 -2.22 -5.69
N LEU A 52 -16.75 -1.38 -6.26
CA LEU A 52 -15.90 -0.48 -5.46
C LEU A 52 -16.74 0.61 -4.79
N ARG A 53 -17.74 1.15 -5.48
CA ARG A 53 -18.63 2.20 -4.97
C ARG A 53 -19.37 1.74 -3.72
N GLU A 54 -19.99 0.56 -3.80
CA GLU A 54 -20.67 -0.10 -2.68
C GLU A 54 -19.71 -0.40 -1.52
N ALA A 55 -18.49 -0.84 -1.82
CA ALA A 55 -17.50 -1.11 -0.79
C ALA A 55 -17.03 0.15 -0.05
N ILE A 56 -16.86 1.28 -0.75
CA ILE A 56 -16.57 2.58 -0.14
C ILE A 56 -17.73 3.00 0.77
N ASP A 57 -18.98 2.86 0.30
CA ASP A 57 -20.16 3.23 1.07
C ASP A 57 -20.30 2.37 2.32
N LYS A 58 -20.15 1.05 2.20
CA LYS A 58 -20.12 0.13 3.34
C LYS A 58 -19.01 0.44 4.34
N THR A 59 -17.83 0.84 3.86
CA THR A 59 -16.73 1.23 4.77
C THR A 59 -17.13 2.44 5.61
N ARG A 60 -17.84 3.42 5.03
CA ARG A 60 -18.35 4.62 5.72
C ARG A 60 -19.49 4.31 6.69
N GLU A 61 -20.26 3.26 6.45
CA GLU A 61 -21.25 2.78 7.43
C GLU A 61 -20.58 2.19 8.69
N LEU A 62 -19.37 1.64 8.54
CA LEU A 62 -18.63 0.96 9.61
C LEU A 62 -17.63 1.87 10.35
N THR A 63 -17.25 3.01 9.78
CA THR A 63 -16.35 3.98 10.41
C THR A 63 -16.58 5.42 9.95
N GLU A 64 -16.48 6.36 10.89
CA GLU A 64 -16.37 7.79 10.62
C GLU A 64 -14.91 8.26 10.49
N LYS A 65 -13.94 7.37 10.70
CA LYS A 65 -12.51 7.68 10.68
C LYS A 65 -11.95 7.62 9.25
N PRO A 66 -10.85 8.35 8.97
CA PRO A 66 -10.21 8.32 7.66
C PRO A 66 -9.82 6.89 7.22
N PHE A 67 -9.98 6.61 5.93
CA PHE A 67 -9.48 5.41 5.27
C PHE A 67 -9.04 5.73 3.84
N ILE A 68 -8.14 4.92 3.30
CA ILE A 68 -7.63 5.06 1.94
C ILE A 68 -8.13 3.96 1.02
N VAL A 69 -8.01 4.18 -0.28
CA VAL A 69 -8.22 3.15 -1.29
C VAL A 69 -6.90 2.88 -2.01
N ASN A 70 -6.44 1.62 -1.99
CA ASN A 70 -5.30 1.19 -2.80
C ASN A 70 -5.75 0.89 -4.24
N ILE A 71 -5.01 1.43 -5.21
CA ILE A 71 -5.13 1.12 -6.64
C ILE A 71 -3.76 0.64 -7.13
N THR A 72 -3.71 -0.62 -7.54
CA THR A 72 -2.50 -1.19 -8.12
C THR A 72 -2.50 -1.00 -9.64
N THR A 73 -1.61 -0.13 -10.13
CA THR A 73 -1.42 0.25 -11.54
C THR A 73 -0.34 -0.62 -12.18
N MET A 74 -0.69 -1.86 -12.50
CA MET A 74 0.16 -2.78 -13.25
C MET A 74 -0.65 -3.50 -14.33
N PRO A 75 0.00 -4.00 -15.41
CA PRO A 75 -0.65 -4.85 -16.38
C PRO A 75 -1.32 -6.05 -15.68
N SER A 76 -2.61 -6.26 -15.94
CA SER A 76 -3.41 -7.30 -15.30
C SER A 76 -4.33 -7.95 -16.32
N ILE A 77 -4.44 -9.28 -16.25
CA ILE A 77 -5.40 -10.05 -17.05
C ILE A 77 -6.83 -9.82 -16.54
N ARG A 78 -6.99 -9.59 -15.22
CA ARG A 78 -8.29 -9.46 -14.57
C ARG A 78 -8.83 -8.03 -14.56
N LEU A 79 -7.93 -7.04 -14.48
CA LEU A 79 -8.29 -5.64 -14.27
C LEU A 79 -7.80 -4.80 -15.46
N PRO A 80 -8.67 -4.52 -16.44
CA PRO A 80 -8.30 -3.68 -17.57
C PRO A 80 -8.01 -2.24 -17.12
N VAL A 81 -7.19 -1.51 -17.89
CA VAL A 81 -6.79 -0.14 -17.54
C VAL A 81 -7.99 0.79 -17.38
N ASP A 82 -9.03 0.64 -18.21
CA ASP A 82 -10.23 1.48 -18.12
C ASP A 82 -11.00 1.29 -16.81
N LEU A 83 -10.98 0.08 -16.23
CA LEU A 83 -11.55 -0.16 -14.91
C LEU A 83 -10.72 0.52 -13.81
N LEU A 84 -9.38 0.55 -13.95
CA LEU A 84 -8.52 1.28 -13.00
C LEU A 84 -8.73 2.79 -13.08
N ARG A 85 -9.01 3.31 -14.28
CA ARG A 85 -9.41 4.72 -14.51
C ARG A 85 -10.74 5.02 -13.82
N GLU A 86 -11.72 4.15 -14.01
CA GLU A 86 -13.02 4.24 -13.34
C GLU A 86 -12.88 4.20 -11.80
N PHE A 87 -12.08 3.27 -11.27
CA PHE A 87 -11.81 3.19 -9.82
C PHE A 87 -11.21 4.48 -9.26
N PHE A 88 -10.26 5.09 -9.97
CA PHE A 88 -9.68 6.37 -9.55
C PHE A 88 -10.73 7.48 -9.55
N GLN A 89 -11.54 7.58 -10.61
CA GLN A 89 -12.62 8.56 -10.71
C GLN A 89 -13.63 8.40 -9.57
N ILE A 90 -14.04 7.16 -9.26
CA ILE A 90 -14.93 6.87 -8.13
C ILE A 90 -14.33 7.33 -6.81
N CYS A 91 -13.03 7.11 -6.58
CA CYS A 91 -12.35 7.59 -5.38
C CYS A 91 -12.40 9.13 -5.26
N CYS A 92 -12.21 9.85 -6.37
CA CYS A 92 -12.33 11.31 -6.44
C CYS A 92 -13.77 11.78 -6.21
N GLU A 93 -14.74 11.18 -6.89
CA GLU A 93 -16.18 11.49 -6.75
C GLU A 93 -16.67 11.27 -5.32
N LYS A 94 -16.28 10.13 -4.73
CA LYS A 94 -16.61 9.79 -3.35
C LYS A 94 -15.80 10.57 -2.35
N LYS A 95 -14.72 11.27 -2.75
CA LYS A 95 -13.80 12.02 -1.87
C LYS A 95 -13.26 11.17 -0.72
N VAL A 96 -12.65 10.03 -1.05
CA VAL A 96 -11.93 9.22 -0.05
C VAL A 96 -10.75 10.02 0.52
N THR A 97 -10.24 9.66 1.71
CA THR A 97 -9.16 10.45 2.34
C THR A 97 -7.92 10.50 1.45
N ALA A 98 -7.50 9.35 0.93
CA ALA A 98 -6.40 9.28 -0.02
C ALA A 98 -6.50 8.06 -0.95
N ILE A 99 -5.78 8.13 -2.06
CA ILE A 99 -5.52 7.01 -2.96
C ILE A 99 -4.06 6.59 -2.78
N GLU A 100 -3.83 5.32 -2.44
CA GLU A 100 -2.50 4.70 -2.52
C GLU A 100 -2.31 4.06 -3.89
N VAL A 101 -1.34 4.57 -4.65
CA VAL A 101 -0.93 3.98 -5.92
C VAL A 101 0.21 3.00 -5.66
N ALA A 102 0.08 1.77 -6.16
CA ALA A 102 1.17 0.80 -6.17
C ALA A 102 1.45 0.35 -7.62
N GLY A 103 2.73 0.20 -7.97
CA GLY A 103 3.13 -0.10 -9.35
C GLY A 103 3.52 1.17 -10.13
N ALA A 104 3.12 1.27 -11.39
CA ALA A 104 3.49 2.38 -12.27
C ALA A 104 2.81 3.70 -11.85
N PRO A 105 3.45 4.87 -11.95
CA PRO A 105 2.85 6.11 -11.51
C PRO A 105 1.67 6.50 -12.42
N VAL A 106 0.61 7.08 -11.84
CA VAL A 106 -0.66 7.32 -12.56
C VAL A 106 -0.51 8.28 -13.74
N ASP A 107 0.42 9.24 -13.70
CA ASP A 107 0.66 10.21 -14.77
C ASP A 107 1.08 9.55 -16.09
N THR A 108 1.76 8.41 -16.00
CA THR A 108 2.17 7.61 -17.16
C THR A 108 1.22 6.46 -17.45
N PHE A 109 0.73 5.76 -16.42
CA PHE A 109 -0.05 4.54 -16.60
C PHE A 109 -1.53 4.80 -16.89
N LEU A 110 -2.16 5.74 -16.15
CA LEU A 110 -3.56 6.10 -16.36
C LEU A 110 -3.69 7.31 -17.30
N GLY A 111 -2.76 8.26 -17.17
CA GLY A 111 -2.62 9.48 -17.96
C GLY A 111 -2.28 10.71 -17.11
N PRO A 112 -1.83 11.82 -17.71
CA PRO A 112 -1.34 12.99 -16.96
C PRO A 112 -2.43 13.73 -16.16
N GLY A 113 -3.72 13.53 -16.47
CA GLY A 113 -4.84 14.24 -15.83
C GLY A 113 -5.23 13.73 -14.43
N TYR A 114 -4.70 12.60 -13.97
CA TYR A 114 -5.15 11.97 -12.72
C TYR A 114 -4.62 12.64 -11.44
N ILE A 115 -3.39 13.18 -11.46
CA ILE A 115 -2.90 13.97 -10.31
C ILE A 115 -3.70 15.28 -10.14
N PRO A 116 -3.94 16.10 -11.18
CA PRO A 116 -4.83 17.25 -11.08
C PRO A 116 -6.25 16.88 -10.60
N MET A 117 -6.83 15.81 -11.15
CA MET A 117 -8.17 15.35 -10.76
C MET A 117 -8.28 15.05 -9.26
N ALA A 118 -7.30 14.34 -8.68
CA ALA A 118 -7.29 14.08 -7.24
C ALA A 118 -7.20 15.39 -6.42
N LYS A 119 -6.33 16.32 -6.86
CA LYS A 119 -6.16 17.62 -6.20
C LYS A 119 -7.44 18.47 -6.24
N GLU A 120 -8.12 18.54 -7.38
CA GLU A 120 -9.39 19.24 -7.55
C GLU A 120 -10.50 18.64 -6.68
N ALA A 121 -10.51 17.32 -6.52
CA ALA A 121 -11.44 16.61 -5.65
C ALA A 121 -11.11 16.75 -4.15
N GLY A 122 -9.93 17.27 -3.80
CA GLY A 122 -9.43 17.32 -2.42
C GLY A 122 -8.97 15.96 -1.88
N VAL A 123 -8.74 14.98 -2.76
CA VAL A 123 -8.27 13.64 -2.41
C VAL A 123 -6.74 13.62 -2.41
N LYS A 124 -6.16 13.13 -1.31
CA LYS A 124 -4.70 12.97 -1.21
C LYS A 124 -4.22 11.81 -2.06
N ILE A 125 -2.99 11.87 -2.55
CA ILE A 125 -2.41 10.77 -3.30
C ILE A 125 -1.01 10.43 -2.81
N LEU A 126 -0.76 9.14 -2.60
CA LEU A 126 0.55 8.64 -2.21
C LEU A 126 1.00 7.52 -3.15
N HIS A 127 2.31 7.48 -3.46
CA HIS A 127 2.89 6.46 -4.32
C HIS A 127 3.75 5.50 -3.50
N LYS A 128 3.47 4.20 -3.58
CA LYS A 128 4.39 3.17 -3.10
C LYS A 128 5.54 2.98 -4.09
N VAL A 129 6.75 3.28 -3.65
CA VAL A 129 7.96 3.29 -4.47
C VAL A 129 9.05 2.39 -3.88
N GLY A 130 9.87 1.80 -4.75
CA GLY A 130 11.00 0.95 -4.34
C GLY A 130 12.38 1.49 -4.75
N THR A 131 12.47 2.73 -5.23
CA THR A 131 13.75 3.38 -5.59
C THR A 131 13.72 4.87 -5.26
N VAL A 132 14.90 5.47 -5.06
CA VAL A 132 15.08 6.92 -4.89
C VAL A 132 14.55 7.68 -6.10
N LYS A 133 14.85 7.22 -7.32
CA LYS A 133 14.38 7.84 -8.56
C LYS A 133 12.85 7.89 -8.64
N HIS A 134 12.17 6.83 -8.22
CA HIS A 134 10.70 6.80 -8.22
C HIS A 134 10.13 7.78 -7.17
N ALA A 135 10.78 7.92 -6.01
CA ALA A 135 10.37 8.88 -4.99
C ALA A 135 10.50 10.34 -5.47
N ILE A 136 11.65 10.67 -6.09
CA ILE A 136 11.88 11.99 -6.70
C ILE A 136 10.84 12.28 -7.79
N HIS A 137 10.53 11.29 -8.64
CA HIS A 137 9.46 11.44 -9.65
C HIS A 137 8.11 11.71 -9.01
N ALA A 138 7.73 10.94 -7.98
CA ALA A 138 6.47 11.13 -7.28
C ALA A 138 6.35 12.54 -6.67
N GLN A 139 7.40 13.06 -6.03
CA GLN A 139 7.44 14.44 -5.57
C GLN A 139 7.29 15.43 -6.73
N LYS A 140 8.07 15.26 -7.81
CA LYS A 140 8.07 16.18 -8.95
C LYS A 140 6.70 16.33 -9.60
N ILE A 141 5.96 15.23 -9.76
CA ILE A 141 4.61 15.29 -10.36
C ILE A 141 3.53 15.69 -9.35
N GLY A 142 3.88 15.73 -8.06
CA GLY A 142 3.05 16.28 -7.00
C GLY A 142 2.14 15.28 -6.30
N TYR A 143 2.63 14.07 -6.03
CA TYR A 143 2.05 13.24 -4.96
C TYR A 143 2.22 13.92 -3.60
N ASP A 144 1.26 13.72 -2.69
CA ASP A 144 1.26 14.31 -1.35
C ASP A 144 2.20 13.59 -0.38
N ALA A 145 2.50 12.31 -0.62
CA ALA A 145 3.42 11.50 0.17
C ALA A 145 3.96 10.30 -0.64
N VAL A 146 4.96 9.61 -0.11
CA VAL A 146 5.41 8.33 -0.65
C VAL A 146 5.45 7.26 0.43
N THR A 147 5.23 6.01 0.02
CA THR A 147 5.57 4.84 0.84
C THR A 147 6.81 4.19 0.24
N VAL A 148 7.91 4.22 0.97
CA VAL A 148 9.18 3.60 0.56
C VAL A 148 9.16 2.14 1.00
N ALA A 149 9.08 1.23 0.02
CA ALA A 149 9.04 -0.20 0.27
C ALA A 149 10.43 -0.81 0.03
N GLY A 150 11.05 -1.29 1.12
CA GLY A 150 12.33 -1.99 1.04
C GLY A 150 12.16 -3.45 0.61
N PHE A 151 13.29 -4.09 0.35
CA PHE A 151 13.39 -5.47 -0.12
C PHE A 151 12.63 -6.50 0.73
N GLU A 152 12.43 -6.22 2.02
CA GLU A 152 11.72 -7.06 2.97
C GLU A 152 10.19 -7.14 2.71
N GLU A 153 9.63 -6.30 1.83
CA GLU A 153 8.18 -6.30 1.59
C GLU A 153 7.65 -7.64 1.05
N GLY A 154 6.41 -7.97 1.41
CA GLY A 154 5.63 -9.01 0.74
C GLY A 154 5.02 -8.48 -0.56
N GLY A 155 4.64 -9.38 -1.48
CA GLY A 155 4.11 -8.96 -2.78
C GLY A 155 5.23 -8.70 -3.76
N PHE A 156 5.37 -7.50 -4.32
CA PHE A 156 6.30 -7.22 -5.44
C PHE A 156 7.46 -6.27 -5.04
N PRO A 157 8.50 -6.73 -4.31
CA PRO A 157 9.69 -5.93 -4.05
C PRO A 157 10.34 -5.39 -5.33
N HIS A 158 11.01 -4.25 -5.27
CA HIS A 158 11.76 -3.74 -6.43
C HIS A 158 13.04 -4.55 -6.71
N LYS A 159 13.27 -4.90 -7.98
CA LYS A 159 14.31 -5.84 -8.44
C LYS A 159 15.76 -5.49 -8.06
N ASP A 160 16.00 -4.25 -7.65
CA ASP A 160 17.33 -3.78 -7.23
C ASP A 160 17.71 -4.29 -5.83
N ASN A 161 16.76 -4.90 -5.10
CA ASN A 161 17.00 -5.62 -3.84
C ASN A 161 17.65 -4.78 -2.73
N VAL A 162 17.31 -3.48 -2.67
CA VAL A 162 17.80 -2.58 -1.63
C VAL A 162 16.95 -2.73 -0.37
N SER A 163 17.59 -3.06 0.75
CA SER A 163 16.92 -3.22 2.05
C SER A 163 16.38 -1.91 2.60
N THR A 164 15.37 -2.01 3.46
CA THR A 164 14.71 -0.85 4.08
C THR A 164 15.71 0.08 4.77
N ILE A 165 16.67 -0.48 5.51
CA ILE A 165 17.65 0.30 6.29
C ILE A 165 18.59 1.15 5.41
N VAL A 166 18.76 0.78 4.14
CA VAL A 166 19.58 1.53 3.17
C VAL A 166 18.70 2.46 2.33
N LEU A 167 17.55 1.97 1.87
CA LEU A 167 16.70 2.70 0.92
C LEU A 167 16.06 3.94 1.56
N VAL A 168 15.52 3.81 2.77
CA VAL A 168 14.79 4.89 3.44
C VAL A 168 15.65 6.15 3.65
N PRO A 169 16.84 6.09 4.29
CA PRO A 169 17.65 7.30 4.49
C PRO A 169 18.04 7.97 3.16
N LYS A 170 18.32 7.17 2.12
CA LYS A 170 18.61 7.69 0.78
C LYS A 170 17.43 8.38 0.11
N VAL A 171 16.19 7.98 0.41
CA VAL A 171 15.00 8.65 -0.12
C VAL A 171 14.74 9.95 0.63
N VAL A 172 14.78 9.94 1.96
CA VAL A 172 14.45 11.13 2.79
C VAL A 172 15.46 12.27 2.60
N GLU A 173 16.68 11.98 2.16
CA GLU A 173 17.68 12.99 1.77
C GLU A 173 17.32 13.74 0.46
N GLU A 174 16.49 13.16 -0.39
CA GLU A 174 16.27 13.61 -1.78
C GLU A 174 14.87 14.19 -2.02
N ILE A 175 13.95 14.07 -1.05
CA ILE A 175 12.57 14.54 -1.15
C ILE A 175 12.12 15.25 0.13
N ASP A 176 11.17 16.17 -0.02
CA ASP A 176 10.60 16.99 1.06
C ASP A 176 9.22 16.50 1.50
N ILE A 177 8.50 15.75 0.66
CA ILE A 177 7.17 15.22 1.00
C ILE A 177 7.24 14.13 2.09
N PRO A 178 6.17 13.92 2.87
CA PRO A 178 6.13 12.91 3.93
C PRO A 178 6.41 11.49 3.43
N VAL A 179 7.08 10.70 4.28
CA VAL A 179 7.52 9.33 3.95
C VAL A 179 6.91 8.32 4.92
N LEU A 180 6.25 7.30 4.39
CA LEU A 180 5.95 6.04 5.09
C LEU A 180 7.01 5.00 4.73
N VAL A 181 7.30 4.08 5.65
CA VAL A 181 8.19 2.93 5.41
C VAL A 181 7.37 1.65 5.33
N ALA A 182 7.63 0.82 4.31
CA ALA A 182 7.09 -0.52 4.17
C ALA A 182 8.19 -1.57 4.00
N GLY A 183 7.88 -2.81 4.39
CA GLY A 183 8.83 -3.93 4.40
C GLY A 183 9.44 -4.13 5.77
N GLY A 184 9.21 -5.31 6.37
CA GLY A 184 9.73 -5.64 7.71
C GLY A 184 9.09 -4.91 8.90
N MET A 185 8.08 -4.06 8.68
CA MET A 185 7.39 -3.32 9.75
C MET A 185 6.30 -4.18 10.41
N ALA A 186 6.32 -4.30 11.74
CA ALA A 186 5.41 -5.18 12.48
C ALA A 186 5.07 -4.75 13.92
N ASP A 187 5.87 -3.88 14.54
CA ASP A 187 5.73 -3.51 15.95
C ASP A 187 6.25 -2.09 16.26
N GLY A 188 6.21 -1.71 17.54
CA GLY A 188 6.70 -0.41 18.01
C GLY A 188 8.21 -0.20 17.82
N LYS A 189 9.03 -1.27 17.79
CA LYS A 189 10.48 -1.16 17.53
C LYS A 189 10.71 -0.80 16.06
N SER A 190 10.00 -1.45 15.15
CA SER A 190 10.07 -1.15 13.72
C SER A 190 9.55 0.27 13.41
N LEU A 191 8.52 0.74 14.12
CA LEU A 191 8.08 2.14 14.05
C LEU A 191 9.18 3.09 14.54
N ALA A 192 9.79 2.84 15.71
CA ALA A 192 10.87 3.67 16.22
C ALA A 192 12.07 3.71 15.27
N ALA A 193 12.42 2.57 14.66
CA ALA A 193 13.48 2.49 13.65
C ALA A 193 13.13 3.30 12.39
N ALA A 194 11.91 3.20 11.88
CA ALA A 194 11.47 3.99 10.72
C ALA A 194 11.56 5.50 10.99
N LEU A 195 11.12 5.96 12.16
CA LEU A 195 11.23 7.35 12.57
C LEU A 195 12.71 7.80 12.69
N ALA A 196 13.57 6.94 13.24
CA ALA A 196 15.00 7.21 13.34
C ALA A 196 15.70 7.29 11.97
N LEU A 197 15.19 6.57 10.96
CA LEU A 197 15.66 6.65 9.56
C LEU A 197 15.13 7.91 8.82
N GLY A 198 14.37 8.77 9.50
CA GLY A 198 13.85 10.03 8.94
C GLY A 198 12.45 9.93 8.32
N ALA A 199 11.79 8.78 8.43
CA ALA A 199 10.42 8.65 7.96
C ALA A 199 9.40 9.24 8.96
N ASP A 200 8.16 9.38 8.52
CA ASP A 200 7.05 9.96 9.26
C ASP A 200 6.04 8.92 9.74
N GLY A 201 6.23 7.64 9.40
CA GLY A 201 5.36 6.54 9.78
C GLY A 201 5.72 5.22 9.12
N ILE A 202 4.90 4.20 9.38
CA ILE A 202 5.05 2.87 8.81
C ILE A 202 3.78 2.41 8.10
N MET A 203 3.97 1.57 7.09
CA MET A 203 2.93 0.76 6.48
C MET A 203 3.18 -0.71 6.80
N MET A 204 2.14 -1.39 7.27
CA MET A 204 2.17 -2.82 7.53
C MET A 204 1.13 -3.54 6.66
N ALA A 205 1.40 -4.79 6.32
CA ALA A 205 0.43 -5.68 5.65
C ALA A 205 0.39 -7.03 6.37
N THR A 206 1.49 -7.78 6.35
CA THR A 206 1.62 -9.09 7.03
C THR A 206 1.14 -9.05 8.49
N ARG A 207 1.43 -7.96 9.22
CA ARG A 207 0.97 -7.78 10.61
C ARG A 207 -0.56 -7.68 10.73
N PHE A 208 -1.23 -7.03 9.77
CA PHE A 208 -2.69 -6.91 9.76
C PHE A 208 -3.37 -8.21 9.31
N LEU A 209 -2.68 -9.09 8.58
CA LEU A 209 -3.21 -10.45 8.35
C LEU A 209 -3.36 -11.24 9.65
N ALA A 210 -2.46 -10.99 10.61
CA ALA A 210 -2.44 -11.64 11.92
C ALA A 210 -3.32 -10.94 12.97
N THR A 211 -4.42 -10.31 12.56
CA THR A 211 -5.45 -9.76 13.47
C THR A 211 -6.74 -10.56 13.41
N LYS A 212 -7.67 -10.32 14.35
CA LYS A 212 -8.95 -11.04 14.41
C LYS A 212 -9.89 -10.59 13.30
N GLU A 213 -9.80 -9.32 12.93
CA GLU A 213 -10.66 -8.63 11.98
C GLU A 213 -10.26 -8.87 10.53
N SER A 214 -9.08 -9.44 10.27
CA SER A 214 -8.59 -9.71 8.90
C SER A 214 -9.44 -10.71 8.13
N ASN A 215 -10.23 -11.53 8.86
CA ASN A 215 -11.04 -12.62 8.34
C ASN A 215 -10.26 -13.53 7.36
N VAL A 216 -8.93 -13.60 7.53
CA VAL A 216 -8.09 -14.48 6.73
C VAL A 216 -8.40 -15.92 7.12
N HIS A 217 -8.33 -16.84 6.17
CA HIS A 217 -8.60 -18.25 6.45
C HIS A 217 -7.73 -18.75 7.62
N PRO A 218 -8.27 -19.53 8.59
CA PRO A 218 -7.52 -19.99 9.76
C PRO A 218 -6.20 -20.67 9.42
N ASN A 219 -6.15 -21.50 8.37
CA ASN A 219 -4.89 -22.10 7.91
C ASN A 219 -3.82 -21.09 7.49
N ILE A 220 -4.21 -19.96 6.86
CA ILE A 220 -3.27 -18.90 6.49
C ILE A 220 -2.79 -18.19 7.75
N TYR A 221 -3.69 -17.89 8.69
CA TYR A 221 -3.33 -17.31 9.99
C TYR A 221 -2.33 -18.22 10.72
N GLU A 222 -2.63 -19.50 10.88
CA GLU A 222 -1.73 -20.45 11.54
C GLU A 222 -0.39 -20.57 10.85
N THR A 223 -0.37 -20.59 9.52
CA THR A 223 0.88 -20.63 8.74
C THR A 223 1.72 -19.39 9.00
N LEU A 224 1.10 -18.20 9.01
CA LEU A 224 1.78 -16.94 9.31
C LEU A 224 2.37 -16.93 10.73
N ILE A 225 1.63 -17.43 11.72
CA ILE A 225 2.09 -17.49 13.12
C ILE A 225 3.24 -18.48 13.31
N LYS A 226 3.25 -19.60 12.56
CA LYS A 226 4.29 -20.64 12.65
C LYS A 226 5.53 -20.35 11.80
N ALA A 227 5.46 -19.40 10.86
CA ALA A 227 6.55 -19.07 9.95
C ALA A 227 7.71 -18.35 10.64
N ASN A 228 8.93 -18.64 10.20
CA ASN A 228 10.15 -17.91 10.56
C ASN A 228 10.50 -16.88 9.49
N GLU A 229 11.42 -15.97 9.79
CA GLU A 229 11.86 -14.90 8.88
C GLU A 229 12.47 -15.44 7.57
N TYR A 230 13.03 -16.64 7.60
CA TYR A 230 13.62 -17.31 6.44
C TYR A 230 12.62 -18.14 5.61
N ASP A 231 11.35 -18.22 6.02
CA ASP A 231 10.34 -19.05 5.34
C ASP A 231 9.68 -18.34 4.14
N THR A 232 10.18 -17.16 3.76
CA THR A 232 9.78 -16.51 2.50
C THR A 232 10.73 -16.83 1.35
N SER A 233 10.25 -16.64 0.13
CA SER A 233 11.05 -16.77 -1.08
C SER A 233 10.62 -15.72 -2.10
N LEU A 234 11.55 -15.36 -2.98
CA LEU A 234 11.33 -14.49 -4.15
C LEU A 234 11.00 -15.30 -5.41
N ASN A 235 10.90 -16.62 -5.27
CA ASN A 235 10.76 -17.55 -6.37
C ASN A 235 9.31 -17.59 -6.88
N LEU A 236 8.98 -16.62 -7.73
CA LEU A 236 8.12 -16.80 -8.91
C LEU A 236 8.92 -16.50 -10.18
N GLN A 237 10.24 -16.69 -10.06
CA GLN A 237 11.23 -16.25 -11.03
C GLN A 237 11.11 -17.00 -12.36
N SER A 238 10.59 -18.24 -12.40
CA SER A 238 10.35 -18.95 -13.67
C SER A 238 9.19 -18.35 -14.48
N LEU A 239 8.13 -17.85 -13.82
CA LEU A 239 6.91 -17.39 -14.50
C LEU A 239 6.90 -15.88 -14.79
N LEU A 240 7.54 -15.07 -13.93
CA LEU A 240 7.44 -13.60 -13.98
C LEU A 240 8.77 -12.89 -14.27
N SER A 241 9.91 -13.58 -14.29
CA SER A 241 11.22 -12.95 -14.60
C SER A 241 11.29 -12.42 -16.03
N GLY A 242 10.61 -13.04 -16.99
CA GLY A 242 10.50 -12.55 -18.37
C GLY A 242 9.84 -11.17 -18.46
N PHE A 243 9.06 -10.78 -17.45
CA PHE A 243 8.44 -9.46 -17.31
C PHE A 243 9.21 -8.54 -16.35
N GLY A 244 10.36 -8.97 -15.84
CA GLY A 244 11.18 -8.21 -14.90
C GLY A 244 10.54 -8.02 -13.51
N LEU A 245 9.54 -8.83 -13.16
CA LEU A 245 8.85 -8.78 -11.87
C LEU A 245 9.42 -9.83 -10.91
N GLN A 246 9.45 -9.49 -9.63
CA GLN A 246 9.72 -10.43 -8.54
C GLN A 246 8.58 -10.43 -7.54
N VAL A 247 8.35 -11.58 -6.89
CA VAL A 247 7.28 -11.72 -5.90
C VAL A 247 7.81 -12.40 -4.65
N ARG A 248 7.66 -11.75 -3.49
CA ARG A 248 7.91 -12.35 -2.18
C ARG A 248 6.63 -12.97 -1.63
N ALA A 249 6.68 -14.27 -1.35
CA ALA A 249 5.62 -15.01 -0.68
C ALA A 249 6.21 -16.06 0.29
N LEU A 250 5.35 -16.63 1.15
CA LEU A 250 5.71 -17.79 1.96
C LEU A 250 6.05 -18.98 1.06
N ARG A 251 7.09 -19.74 1.44
CA ARG A 251 7.50 -20.97 0.74
C ARG A 251 6.38 -22.00 0.83
N ASN A 252 5.87 -22.41 -0.32
CA ASN A 252 4.93 -23.52 -0.47
C ASN A 252 5.26 -24.29 -1.75
N GLU A 253 4.47 -25.31 -2.09
CA GLU A 253 4.70 -26.13 -3.30
C GLU A 253 4.62 -25.33 -4.61
N ILE A 254 3.91 -24.20 -4.63
CA ILE A 254 3.77 -23.35 -5.81
C ILE A 254 5.04 -22.51 -6.00
N ILE A 255 5.52 -21.86 -4.93
CA ILE A 255 6.70 -20.98 -4.91
C ILE A 255 8.03 -21.76 -5.05
N ARG A 256 8.02 -23.08 -4.80
CA ARG A 256 9.19 -23.95 -4.99
C ARG A 256 9.36 -24.43 -6.45
N LYS A 257 8.30 -24.36 -7.27
CA LYS A 257 8.32 -24.76 -8.69
C LYS A 257 8.77 -23.60 -9.58
#